data_AF-A0A7C1KEQ7-F1
#
_entry.id   AF-A0A7C1KEQ7-F1
#
_cell.length_a   1.000
_cell.length_b   1.000
_cell.length_c   1.000
_cell.angle_alpha   90.00
_cell.angle_beta   90.00
_cell.angle_gamma   90.00
#
_symmetry.space_group_name_H-M   'P 1'
#
loop_
_entity.id
_entity.type
_entity.pdbx_description
1 polymer ?
#
loop_
_entity_poly.entity_id
_entity_poly.type
_entity_poly.pdbx_seq_one_letter_code
_entity_poly.pdbx_strand_id
1 'polypeptide(L)'
;MSGASEAGSTEVISCPACRHLLRVPVAWLGEAVQCPQCRARFRAPVRQGERLSEPELLEDGGAAAGGSREGTPSGAADAALWLPAYGLIVCGLAGLIVNVLITWRLHSDPEGSRAYVQHQIERLREWGFGADEAEAERPQRDAERGEWAMRHLPWIVPASAGAAALALLGGLSIALRWNYRLAQIGCLAAGLNPVGLCCLPGALIGLWGLLLLQSEEGRGHFGLPAL
;
A
#
# COMPACT_ATOMS: atom_id res chain seq x y z
N MET A 1 16.64 -56.05 16.20
CA MET A 1 15.92 -55.20 15.23
C MET A 1 15.84 -53.80 15.81
N SER A 2 16.92 -53.02 15.66
CA SER A 2 17.04 -51.66 16.20
C SER A 2 17.09 -50.68 15.03
N GLY A 3 15.91 -50.25 14.59
CA GLY A 3 15.74 -49.11 13.68
C GLY A 3 15.42 -47.87 14.51
N ALA A 4 16.41 -47.33 15.21
CA ALA A 4 16.28 -46.08 15.93
C ALA A 4 16.51 -44.92 14.93
N SER A 5 15.39 -44.34 14.50
CA SER A 5 15.21 -42.98 13.98
C SER A 5 16.48 -42.11 13.89
N GLU A 6 17.13 -42.11 12.72
CA GLU A 6 18.12 -41.12 12.29
C GLU A 6 17.43 -39.77 11.91
N ALA A 7 16.35 -39.44 12.64
CA ALA A 7 15.55 -38.24 12.45
C ALA A 7 16.16 -37.11 13.27
N GLY A 8 16.90 -36.21 12.63
CA GLY A 8 17.15 -34.93 13.29
C GLY A 8 18.17 -33.99 12.69
N SER A 9 19.05 -34.43 11.78
CA SER A 9 19.95 -33.48 11.13
C SER A 9 19.19 -32.70 10.05
N THR A 10 19.16 -31.38 10.20
CA THR A 10 18.61 -30.44 9.22
C THR A 10 19.72 -29.52 8.78
N GLU A 11 19.77 -29.24 7.48
CA GLU A 11 20.73 -28.31 6.88
C GLU A 11 19.97 -27.04 6.46
N VAL A 12 20.58 -25.87 6.65
CA VAL A 12 20.00 -24.60 6.20
C VAL A 12 20.48 -24.33 4.77
N ILE A 13 19.55 -24.27 3.82
CA ILE A 13 19.85 -23.99 2.42
C ILE A 13 19.11 -22.72 1.96
N SER A 14 19.68 -22.00 0.99
CA SER A 14 19.04 -20.84 0.38
C SER A 14 18.30 -21.24 -0.89
N CYS A 15 17.04 -20.84 -1.03
CA CYS A 15 16.26 -21.05 -2.24
C CYS A 15 16.86 -20.26 -3.42
N PRO A 16 17.14 -20.87 -4.58
CA PRO A 16 17.75 -20.18 -5.71
C PRO A 16 16.86 -19.09 -6.34
N ALA A 17 15.53 -19.17 -6.18
CA ALA A 17 14.59 -18.21 -6.76
C ALA A 17 14.41 -16.93 -5.92
N CYS A 18 14.16 -17.07 -4.61
CA CYS A 18 13.84 -15.93 -3.73
C CYS A 18 14.87 -15.68 -2.61
N ARG A 19 15.95 -16.48 -2.54
CA ARG A 19 17.00 -16.43 -1.51
C ARG A 19 16.54 -16.70 -0.07
N HIS A 20 15.31 -17.19 0.12
CA HIS A 20 14.81 -17.58 1.45
C HIS A 20 15.64 -18.73 2.04
N LEU A 21 15.97 -18.63 3.33
CA LEU A 21 16.68 -19.68 4.07
C LEU A 21 15.66 -20.69 4.61
N LEU A 22 15.74 -21.94 4.17
CA LEU A 22 14.88 -23.03 4.61
C LEU A 22 15.71 -24.16 5.25
N ARG A 23 15.15 -24.79 6.28
CA ARG A 23 15.73 -25.99 6.91
C ARG A 23 15.22 -27.23 6.20
N VAL A 24 16.13 -27.97 5.58
CA VAL A 24 15.82 -29.21 4.86
C VAL A 24 16.43 -30.39 5.61
N PRO A 25 15.67 -31.46 5.91
CA PRO A 25 16.23 -32.68 6.49
C PRO A 25 17.37 -33.21 5.62
N VAL A 26 18.44 -33.73 6.23
CA VAL A 26 19.59 -34.25 5.47
C VAL A 26 19.18 -35.38 4.51
N ALA A 27 18.15 -36.15 4.87
CA ALA A 27 17.55 -37.18 4.01
C ALA A 27 16.93 -36.66 2.70
N TRP A 28 16.72 -35.34 2.58
CA TRP A 28 16.14 -34.71 1.37
C TRP A 28 17.22 -33.98 0.55
N LEU A 29 18.50 -34.03 0.92
CA LEU A 29 19.58 -33.50 0.09
C LEU A 29 19.67 -34.29 -1.22
N GLY A 30 19.65 -33.59 -2.35
CA GLY A 30 19.56 -34.18 -3.69
C GLY A 30 18.14 -34.42 -4.21
N GLU A 31 17.12 -34.32 -3.35
CA GLU A 31 15.73 -34.49 -3.74
C GLU A 31 15.11 -33.17 -4.22
N ALA A 32 14.02 -33.28 -4.99
CA ALA A 32 13.23 -32.13 -5.38
C ALA A 32 12.40 -31.64 -4.19
N VAL A 33 12.65 -30.41 -3.76
CA VAL A 33 11.93 -29.76 -2.66
C VAL A 33 11.24 -28.48 -3.14
N GLN A 34 10.18 -28.07 -2.44
CA GLN A 34 9.44 -26.85 -2.77
C GLN A 34 9.72 -25.76 -1.73
N CYS A 35 10.07 -24.55 -2.19
CA CYS A 35 10.26 -23.41 -1.31
C CYS A 35 8.92 -22.99 -0.68
N PRO A 36 8.80 -22.87 0.66
CA PRO A 36 7.55 -22.44 1.29
C PRO A 36 7.22 -20.96 1.03
N GLN A 37 8.22 -20.12 0.71
CA GLN A 37 8.02 -18.69 0.46
C GLN A 37 7.56 -18.41 -0.98
N CYS A 38 8.33 -18.88 -1.98
CA CYS A 38 8.05 -18.57 -3.40
C CYS A 38 7.40 -19.73 -4.18
N ARG A 39 7.22 -20.90 -3.55
CA ARG A 39 6.68 -22.13 -4.17
C ARG A 39 7.50 -22.68 -5.35
N ALA A 40 8.66 -22.12 -5.67
CA ALA A 40 9.58 -22.67 -6.66
C ALA A 40 10.05 -24.07 -6.25
N ARG A 41 10.09 -24.98 -7.22
CA ARG A 41 10.68 -26.31 -7.07
C ARG A 41 12.16 -26.24 -7.43
N PHE A 42 13.00 -26.82 -6.58
CA PHE A 42 14.42 -26.88 -6.82
C PHE A 42 15.00 -28.15 -6.21
N ARG A 43 16.14 -28.58 -6.72
CA ARG A 43 16.85 -29.74 -6.21
C ARG A 43 17.70 -29.30 -5.02
N ALA A 44 17.47 -29.90 -3.86
CA ALA A 44 18.28 -29.63 -2.68
C ALA A 44 19.74 -30.01 -2.97
N PRO A 45 20.73 -29.25 -2.45
CA PRO A 45 22.12 -29.49 -2.74
C PRO A 45 22.56 -30.87 -2.22
N VAL A 46 23.38 -31.59 -2.98
CA VAL A 46 23.92 -32.89 -2.57
C VAL A 46 25.21 -32.67 -1.79
N ARG A 47 25.38 -33.40 -0.68
CA ARG A 47 26.62 -33.38 0.11
C ARG A 47 27.69 -34.22 -0.61
N GLN A 48 28.74 -33.57 -1.09
CA GLN A 48 29.93 -34.19 -1.70
C GLN A 48 31.14 -33.99 -0.77
N GLY A 49 31.29 -34.89 0.20
CA GLY A 49 32.29 -34.75 1.26
C GLY A 49 31.95 -33.58 2.21
N GLU A 50 32.88 -32.63 2.33
CA GLU A 50 32.73 -31.41 3.16
C GLU A 50 32.05 -30.25 2.42
N ARG A 51 31.68 -30.41 1.15
CA ARG A 51 31.05 -29.36 0.34
C ARG A 51 29.63 -29.72 -0.07
N LEU A 52 28.73 -28.74 -0.03
CA LEU A 52 27.39 -28.81 -0.61
C LEU A 52 27.46 -28.34 -2.07
N SER A 53 26.80 -29.05 -2.97
CA SER A 53 26.64 -28.57 -4.35
C SER A 53 25.80 -27.28 -4.40
N GLU A 54 25.82 -26.55 -5.51
CA GLU A 54 24.85 -25.47 -5.68
C GLU A 54 23.43 -26.04 -5.87
N PRO A 55 22.40 -25.41 -5.28
CA PRO A 55 21.01 -25.80 -5.52
C PRO A 55 20.62 -25.46 -6.96
N GLU A 56 20.15 -26.47 -7.69
CA GLU A 56 19.71 -26.32 -9.07
C GLU A 56 18.21 -26.02 -9.09
N LEU A 57 17.83 -24.90 -9.70
CA LEU A 57 16.42 -24.59 -9.93
C LEU A 57 15.90 -25.61 -10.95
N LEU A 58 14.94 -26.43 -10.53
CA LEU A 58 14.28 -27.34 -11.45
C LEU A 58 13.29 -26.48 -12.23
N GLU A 59 13.68 -26.07 -13.44
CA GLU A 59 12.71 -25.53 -14.40
C GLU A 59 11.58 -26.56 -14.48
N ASP A 60 10.36 -26.15 -14.12
CA ASP A 60 9.24 -27.06 -13.92
C ASP A 60 9.09 -27.96 -15.15
N GLY A 61 9.53 -29.22 -15.03
CA GLY A 61 9.50 -30.25 -16.05
C GLY A 61 8.07 -30.75 -16.37
N GLY A 62 7.08 -29.85 -16.31
CA GLY A 62 5.70 -30.04 -16.70
C GLY A 62 5.44 -29.52 -18.12
N ALA A 63 6.30 -29.87 -19.07
CA ALA A 63 6.09 -29.65 -20.49
C ALA A 63 5.98 -30.99 -21.23
N ALA A 64 5.05 -31.85 -20.81
CA ALA A 64 4.56 -32.95 -21.64
C ALA A 64 3.09 -33.26 -21.29
N ALA A 65 2.20 -32.58 -22.03
CA ALA A 65 0.78 -32.85 -22.25
C ALA A 65 -0.22 -31.88 -21.62
N GLY A 66 -0.58 -30.86 -22.40
CA GLY A 66 -1.97 -30.38 -22.47
C GLY A 66 -2.32 -29.23 -21.54
N GLY A 67 -1.67 -28.09 -21.71
CA GLY A 67 -2.11 -26.87 -21.07
C GLY A 67 -1.09 -25.75 -21.18
N SER A 68 -0.84 -25.29 -22.39
CA SER A 68 -0.43 -23.91 -22.61
C SER A 68 -1.50 -23.01 -21.97
N ARG A 69 -1.42 -22.77 -20.67
CA ARG A 69 -1.89 -21.50 -20.13
C ARG A 69 -0.91 -20.51 -20.73
N GLU A 70 -1.34 -19.90 -21.82
CA GLU A 70 -0.84 -18.63 -22.31
C GLU A 70 -0.28 -17.85 -21.13
N GLY A 71 1.00 -17.49 -21.22
CA GLY A 71 1.56 -16.44 -20.40
C GLY A 71 0.70 -15.20 -20.66
N THR A 72 -0.34 -15.02 -19.87
CA THR A 72 -0.95 -13.71 -19.71
C THR A 72 0.21 -12.84 -19.27
N PRO A 73 0.56 -11.81 -20.05
CA PRO A 73 1.74 -11.02 -19.77
C PRO A 73 1.60 -10.50 -18.34
N SER A 74 2.56 -10.83 -17.48
CA SER A 74 2.66 -10.23 -16.15
C SER A 74 2.61 -8.70 -16.22
N GLY A 75 2.93 -8.14 -17.39
CA GLY A 75 2.75 -6.73 -17.74
C GLY A 75 1.31 -6.21 -17.66
N ALA A 76 0.26 -7.00 -17.88
CA ALA A 76 -1.12 -6.50 -17.82
C ALA A 76 -1.60 -6.28 -16.37
N ALA A 77 -1.29 -7.23 -15.48
CA ALA A 77 -1.53 -7.08 -14.04
C ALA A 77 -0.66 -5.97 -13.44
N ASP A 78 0.61 -5.90 -13.85
CA ASP A 78 1.50 -4.81 -13.44
C ASP A 78 0.97 -3.45 -13.95
N ALA A 79 0.45 -3.37 -15.18
CA ALA A 79 -0.14 -2.15 -15.73
C ALA A 79 -1.41 -1.71 -14.98
N ALA A 80 -2.24 -2.66 -14.52
CA ALA A 80 -3.43 -2.35 -13.75
C ALA A 80 -3.11 -1.68 -12.39
N LEU A 81 -2.00 -2.06 -11.76
CA LEU A 81 -1.53 -1.48 -10.49
C LEU A 81 -0.81 -0.13 -10.66
N TRP A 82 -0.31 0.19 -11.85
CA TRP A 82 0.34 1.48 -12.11
C TRP A 82 -0.61 2.66 -12.03
N LEU A 83 -1.86 2.51 -12.48
CA LEU A 83 -2.84 3.59 -12.44
C LEU A 83 -3.16 4.07 -11.00
N PRO A 84 -3.50 3.18 -10.04
CA PRO A 84 -3.70 3.60 -8.66
C PRO A 84 -2.40 4.05 -7.98
N ALA A 85 -1.25 3.44 -8.29
CA ALA A 85 0.03 3.88 -7.75
C ALA A 85 0.34 5.34 -8.13
N TYR A 86 0.25 5.66 -9.43
CA TYR A 86 0.50 7.00 -9.93
C TYR A 86 -0.54 8.00 -9.41
N GLY A 87 -1.81 7.60 -9.38
CA GLY A 87 -2.88 8.42 -8.82
C GLY A 87 -2.64 8.79 -7.35
N LEU A 88 -2.24 7.81 -6.51
CA LEU A 88 -1.89 8.05 -5.11
C LEU A 88 -0.65 8.95 -4.96
N ILE A 89 0.37 8.80 -5.81
CA ILE A 89 1.56 9.65 -5.79
C ILE A 89 1.19 11.10 -6.11
N VAL A 90 0.46 11.33 -7.21
CA VAL A 90 0.08 12.68 -7.64
C VAL A 90 -0.87 13.33 -6.63
N CYS A 91 -1.93 12.63 -6.21
CA CYS A 91 -2.87 13.15 -5.23
C CYS A 91 -2.22 13.36 -3.85
N GLY A 92 -1.38 12.43 -3.40
CA GLY A 92 -0.65 12.53 -2.14
C GLY A 92 0.33 13.70 -2.13
N LEU A 93 1.09 13.90 -3.21
CA LEU A 93 2.03 15.02 -3.34
C LEU A 93 1.30 16.36 -3.40
N ALA A 94 0.26 16.49 -4.23
CA ALA A 94 -0.54 17.72 -4.32
C ALA A 94 -1.21 18.05 -2.97
N GLY A 95 -1.82 17.05 -2.33
CA GLY A 95 -2.43 17.20 -1.01
C GLY A 95 -1.41 17.58 0.07
N LEU A 96 -0.20 17.02 0.03
CA LEU A 96 0.86 17.36 0.98
C LEU A 96 1.31 18.81 0.81
N ILE A 97 1.56 19.25 -0.43
CA ILE A 97 1.97 20.63 -0.73
C ILE A 97 0.89 21.60 -0.24
N VAL A 98 -0.37 21.37 -0.60
CA VAL A 98 -1.49 22.25 -0.20
C VAL A 98 -1.62 22.31 1.32
N ASN A 99 -1.59 21.18 2.02
CA ASN A 99 -1.73 21.17 3.48
C ASN A 99 -0.53 21.79 4.20
N VAL A 100 0.68 21.62 3.69
CA VAL A 100 1.88 22.29 4.23
C VAL A 100 1.78 23.81 4.02
N LEU A 101 1.35 24.27 2.84
CA LEU A 101 1.17 25.70 2.57
C LEU A 101 0.06 26.32 3.44
N ILE A 102 -1.06 25.62 3.60
CA ILE A 102 -2.15 26.06 4.50
C ILE A 102 -1.67 26.10 5.95
N THR A 103 -0.96 25.07 6.41
CA THR A 103 -0.38 25.04 7.77
C THR A 103 0.58 26.20 7.99
N TRP A 104 1.46 26.46 7.01
CA TRP A 104 2.39 27.56 7.06
C TRP A 104 1.66 28.91 7.14
N ARG A 105 0.65 29.12 6.27
CA ARG A 105 -0.17 30.34 6.26
C ARG A 105 -0.93 30.55 7.58
N LEU A 106 -1.53 29.49 8.13
CA LEU A 106 -2.21 29.51 9.43
C LEU A 106 -1.30 29.95 10.57
N HIS A 107 -0.03 29.57 10.49
CA HIS A 107 0.96 29.93 11.49
C HIS A 107 1.55 31.32 11.29
N SER A 108 1.74 31.76 10.04
CA SER A 108 2.34 33.06 9.72
C SER A 108 1.36 34.23 9.77
N ASP A 109 0.07 34.00 9.50
CA ASP A 109 -0.95 35.05 9.41
C ASP A 109 -2.30 34.55 9.99
N PRO A 110 -2.48 34.60 11.32
CA PRO A 110 -3.70 34.13 11.97
C PRO A 110 -4.92 35.01 11.67
N GLU A 111 -4.72 36.32 11.42
CA GLU A 111 -5.81 37.25 11.09
C GLU A 111 -6.33 37.00 9.68
N GLY A 112 -5.43 36.88 8.69
CA GLY A 112 -5.82 36.53 7.33
C GLY A 112 -6.46 35.13 7.23
N SER A 113 -6.09 34.22 8.12
CA SER A 113 -6.72 32.90 8.21
C SER A 113 -8.17 32.96 8.69
N ARG A 114 -8.50 33.87 9.62
CA ARG A 114 -9.90 34.09 10.04
C ARG A 114 -10.75 34.63 8.90
N ALA A 115 -10.22 35.62 8.17
CA ALA A 115 -10.89 36.17 6.99
C ALA A 115 -11.11 35.09 5.92
N TYR A 116 -10.11 34.22 5.70
CA TYR A 116 -10.25 33.09 4.79
C TYR A 116 -11.35 32.11 5.22
N VAL A 117 -11.42 31.75 6.51
CA VAL A 117 -12.47 30.85 7.03
C VAL A 117 -13.86 31.48 6.87
N GLN A 118 -14.01 32.77 7.17
CA GLN A 118 -15.27 33.49 6.97
C GLN A 118 -15.70 33.47 5.49
N HIS A 119 -14.76 33.72 4.57
CA HIS A 119 -15.04 33.66 3.15
C HIS A 119 -15.44 32.24 2.68
N GLN A 120 -14.87 31.18 3.26
CA GLN A 120 -15.29 29.81 2.96
C GLN A 120 -16.70 29.50 3.47
N ILE A 121 -17.07 29.99 4.66
CA ILE A 121 -18.44 29.83 5.20
C ILE A 121 -19.45 30.51 4.26
N GLU A 122 -19.12 31.71 3.76
CA GLU A 122 -19.96 32.43 2.80
C GLU A 122 -20.09 31.67 1.46
N ARG A 123 -18.99 31.16 0.92
CA ARG A 123 -19.02 30.32 -0.30
C ARG A 123 -19.82 29.02 -0.12
N LEU A 124 -19.74 28.37 1.05
CA LEU A 124 -20.55 27.19 1.33
C LEU A 124 -22.04 27.51 1.32
N ARG A 125 -22.43 28.70 1.78
CA ARG A 125 -23.80 29.18 1.72
C ARG A 125 -24.28 29.37 0.28
N GLU A 126 -23.45 29.89 -0.61
CA GLU A 126 -23.77 30.00 -2.05
C GLU A 126 -24.06 28.63 -2.68
N TRP A 127 -23.45 27.56 -2.15
CA TRP A 127 -23.71 26.18 -2.56
C TRP A 127 -24.91 25.53 -1.86
N GLY A 128 -25.67 26.28 -1.06
CA GLY A 128 -26.88 25.82 -0.40
C GLY A 128 -26.66 25.14 0.96
N PHE A 129 -25.43 25.09 1.47
CA PHE A 129 -25.21 24.58 2.83
C PHE A 129 -25.79 25.55 3.86
N GLY A 130 -26.67 25.05 4.73
CA GLY A 130 -27.34 25.86 5.77
C GLY A 130 -28.56 26.64 5.27
N ALA A 131 -29.14 26.29 4.11
CA ALA A 131 -30.33 26.96 3.58
C ALA A 131 -31.54 26.90 4.54
N ASP A 132 -31.63 25.85 5.36
CA ASP A 132 -32.71 25.63 6.32
C ASP A 132 -32.61 26.51 7.58
N GLU A 133 -31.51 27.25 7.76
CA GLU A 133 -31.29 28.07 8.94
C GLU A 133 -32.06 29.40 8.86
N ALA A 134 -32.81 29.71 9.93
CA ALA A 134 -33.55 30.96 10.05
C ALA A 134 -32.61 32.16 9.90
N GLU A 135 -32.98 33.11 9.03
CA GLU A 135 -32.10 34.23 8.65
C GLU A 135 -31.61 35.05 9.84
N ALA A 136 -32.45 35.20 10.87
CA ALA A 136 -32.10 35.90 12.11
C ALA A 136 -31.00 35.22 12.94
N GLU A 137 -30.85 33.89 12.86
CA GLU A 137 -29.84 33.14 13.62
C GLU A 137 -28.50 33.00 12.88
N ARG A 138 -28.48 33.29 11.58
CA ARG A 138 -27.31 33.04 10.71
C ARG A 138 -26.03 33.73 11.19
N PRO A 139 -26.01 35.02 11.57
CA PRO A 139 -24.77 35.68 11.97
C PRO A 139 -24.15 35.05 13.21
N GLN A 140 -24.98 34.61 14.17
CA GLN A 140 -24.52 33.97 15.39
C GLN A 140 -23.92 32.58 15.09
N ARG A 141 -24.61 31.77 14.28
CA ARG A 141 -24.11 30.44 13.89
C ARG A 141 -22.82 30.52 13.06
N ASP A 142 -22.70 31.51 12.20
CA ASP A 142 -21.48 31.73 11.41
C ASP A 142 -20.30 32.11 12.30
N ALA A 143 -20.52 32.96 13.30
CA ALA A 143 -19.50 33.29 14.30
C ALA A 143 -19.08 32.04 15.10
N GLU A 144 -20.04 31.25 15.59
CA GLU A 144 -19.77 30.00 16.32
C GLU A 144 -19.02 28.98 15.46
N ARG A 145 -19.39 28.81 14.18
CA ARG A 145 -18.67 27.95 13.22
C ARG A 145 -17.25 28.45 12.97
N GLY A 146 -17.07 29.76 12.82
CA GLY A 146 -15.76 30.37 12.63
C GLY A 146 -14.85 30.13 13.84
N GLU A 147 -15.35 30.32 15.06
CA GLU A 147 -14.60 30.05 16.28
C GLU A 147 -14.26 28.57 16.44
N TRP A 148 -15.22 27.68 16.17
CA TRP A 148 -14.99 26.23 16.19
C TRP A 148 -13.91 25.84 15.18
N ALA A 149 -13.99 26.36 13.95
CA ALA A 149 -13.02 26.08 12.90
C ALA A 149 -11.63 26.55 13.30
N MET A 150 -11.49 27.78 13.81
CA MET A 150 -10.19 28.33 14.25
C MET A 150 -9.58 27.54 15.41
N ARG A 151 -10.40 26.95 16.28
CA ARG A 151 -9.93 26.09 17.39
C ARG A 151 -9.39 24.75 16.90
N HIS A 152 -9.99 24.16 15.86
CA HIS A 152 -9.67 22.80 15.42
C HIS A 152 -8.75 22.74 14.19
N LEU A 153 -8.75 23.77 13.33
CA LEU A 153 -7.91 23.83 12.12
C LEU A 153 -6.42 23.52 12.41
N PRO A 154 -5.80 24.06 13.49
CA PRO A 154 -4.39 23.79 13.80
C PRO A 154 -4.07 22.32 14.03
N TRP A 155 -5.07 21.47 14.34
CA TRP A 155 -4.91 20.03 14.49
C TRP A 155 -5.35 19.26 13.24
N ILE A 156 -6.45 19.69 12.61
CA ILE A 156 -7.01 19.02 11.44
C ILE A 156 -6.05 19.11 10.24
N VAL A 157 -5.48 20.29 9.97
CA VAL A 157 -4.61 20.51 8.82
C VAL A 157 -3.33 19.65 8.89
N PRO A 158 -2.54 19.62 9.98
CA PRO A 158 -1.37 18.75 10.03
C PRO A 158 -1.74 17.26 10.02
N ALA A 159 -2.86 16.85 10.62
CA ALA A 159 -3.35 15.47 10.51
C ALA A 159 -3.63 15.09 9.04
N SER A 160 -4.25 16.00 8.28
CA SER A 160 -4.51 15.82 6.85
C SER A 160 -3.23 15.80 6.01
N ALA A 161 -2.21 16.60 6.37
CA ALA A 161 -0.88 16.52 5.77
C ALA A 161 -0.23 15.15 6.02
N GLY A 162 -0.36 14.61 7.23
CA GLY A 162 0.08 13.26 7.57
C GLY A 162 -0.62 12.19 6.73
N ALA A 163 -1.93 12.29 6.54
CA ALA A 163 -2.69 11.41 5.67
C ALA A 163 -2.22 11.50 4.20
N ALA A 164 -1.97 12.71 3.69
CA ALA A 164 -1.44 12.92 2.35
C ALA A 164 -0.04 12.30 2.17
N ALA A 165 0.83 12.45 3.17
CA ALA A 165 2.15 11.82 3.17
C ALA A 165 2.05 10.29 3.17
N LEU A 166 1.15 9.70 3.97
CA LEU A 166 0.89 8.26 3.97
C LEU A 166 0.35 7.77 2.62
N ALA A 167 -0.53 8.53 1.97
CA ALA A 167 -1.02 8.21 0.63
C ALA A 167 0.11 8.22 -0.41
N LEU A 168 0.96 9.25 -0.38
CA LEU A 168 2.14 9.37 -1.24
C LEU A 168 3.10 8.18 -1.03
N LEU A 169 3.41 7.85 0.22
CA LEU A 169 4.26 6.71 0.58
C LEU A 169 3.64 5.38 0.18
N GLY A 170 2.31 5.25 0.27
CA GLY A 170 1.58 4.08 -0.21
C GLY A 170 1.70 3.90 -1.73
N GLY A 171 1.49 4.98 -2.49
CA GLY A 171 1.68 4.96 -3.95
C GLY A 171 3.11 4.63 -4.36
N LEU A 172 4.11 5.20 -3.68
CA LEU A 172 5.52 4.83 -3.86
C LEU A 172 5.79 3.37 -3.49
N SER A 173 5.16 2.86 -2.44
CA SER A 173 5.30 1.46 -2.03
C SER A 173 4.76 0.49 -3.08
N ILE A 174 3.65 0.83 -3.76
CA ILE A 174 3.13 0.07 -4.90
C ILE A 174 4.12 0.11 -6.06
N ALA A 175 4.56 1.31 -6.47
CA ALA A 175 5.47 1.48 -7.60
C ALA A 175 6.83 0.77 -7.39
N LEU A 176 7.36 0.78 -6.16
CA LEU A 176 8.64 0.20 -5.80
C LEU A 176 8.54 -1.25 -5.29
N ARG A 177 7.33 -1.81 -5.19
CA ARG A 177 7.04 -3.18 -4.70
C ARG A 177 7.62 -3.47 -3.31
N TRP A 178 7.80 -2.46 -2.47
CA TRP A 178 8.62 -2.59 -1.26
C TRP A 178 7.85 -3.11 -0.05
N ASN A 179 6.62 -2.61 0.19
CA ASN A 179 5.86 -2.96 1.39
C ASN A 179 4.34 -2.99 1.14
N TYR A 180 3.78 -4.20 1.11
CA TYR A 180 2.35 -4.43 0.90
C TYR A 180 1.46 -3.76 1.96
N ARG A 181 1.85 -3.77 3.24
CA ARG A 181 1.05 -3.15 4.31
C ARG A 181 1.02 -1.63 4.21
N LEU A 182 2.15 -1.03 3.86
CA LEU A 182 2.23 0.41 3.63
C LEU A 182 1.37 0.85 2.44
N ALA A 183 1.33 0.03 1.36
CA ALA A 183 0.44 0.25 0.23
C ALA A 183 -1.03 0.24 0.66
N GLN A 184 -1.45 -0.74 1.46
CA GLN A 184 -2.82 -0.81 2.01
C GLN A 184 -3.16 0.41 2.88
N ILE A 185 -2.26 0.80 3.79
CA ILE A 185 -2.46 1.97 4.66
C ILE A 185 -2.55 3.25 3.84
N GLY A 186 -1.71 3.43 2.81
CA GLY A 186 -1.76 4.60 1.95
C GLY A 186 -3.05 4.70 1.14
N CYS A 187 -3.57 3.57 0.63
CA CYS A 187 -4.88 3.52 -0.01
C CYS A 187 -6.02 3.97 0.93
N LEU A 188 -5.99 3.52 2.19
CA LEU A 188 -6.96 3.95 3.22
C LEU A 188 -6.79 5.43 3.58
N ALA A 189 -5.55 5.89 3.76
CA ALA A 189 -5.23 7.27 4.11
C ALA A 189 -5.71 8.24 3.02
N ALA A 190 -5.64 7.85 1.74
CA ALA A 190 -6.15 8.65 0.63
C ALA A 190 -7.66 8.90 0.71
N GLY A 191 -8.44 7.95 1.25
CA GLY A 191 -9.87 8.11 1.49
C GLY A 191 -10.21 8.95 2.73
N LEU A 192 -9.28 9.07 3.67
CA LEU A 192 -9.49 9.75 4.96
C LEU A 192 -8.97 11.19 4.98
N ASN A 193 -8.57 11.77 3.85
CA ASN A 193 -8.06 13.14 3.81
C ASN A 193 -9.22 14.13 3.50
N PRO A 194 -9.80 14.83 4.51
CA PRO A 194 -10.96 15.70 4.30
C PRO A 194 -10.59 17.08 3.76
N VAL A 195 -9.31 17.49 3.81
CA VAL A 195 -8.89 18.86 3.53
C VAL A 195 -8.39 18.97 2.09
N GLY A 196 -9.31 19.34 1.18
CA GLY A 196 -9.01 19.75 -0.20
C GLY A 196 -9.78 18.98 -1.27
N LEU A 197 -9.89 19.57 -2.47
CA LEU A 197 -10.63 19.01 -3.62
C LEU A 197 -10.09 17.63 -4.11
N CYS A 198 -8.91 17.22 -3.63
CA CYS A 198 -8.25 15.96 -3.98
C CYS A 198 -8.85 14.74 -3.27
N CYS A 199 -9.76 14.95 -2.30
CA CYS A 199 -10.33 13.88 -1.47
C CYS A 199 -11.24 12.93 -2.27
N LEU A 200 -12.09 13.43 -3.15
CA LEU A 200 -12.94 12.60 -4.01
C LEU A 200 -12.15 11.73 -4.99
N PRO A 201 -11.25 12.29 -5.83
CA PRO A 201 -10.44 11.45 -6.71
C PRO A 201 -9.49 10.55 -5.92
N GLY A 202 -8.89 11.05 -4.83
CA GLY A 202 -8.03 10.26 -3.95
C GLY A 202 -8.75 9.08 -3.29
N ALA A 203 -9.99 9.26 -2.84
CA ALA A 203 -10.81 8.20 -2.26
C ALA A 203 -11.19 7.14 -3.30
N LEU A 204 -11.58 7.55 -4.50
CA LEU A 204 -11.89 6.61 -5.59
C LEU A 204 -10.66 5.79 -5.99
N ILE A 205 -9.52 6.46 -6.16
CA ILE A 205 -8.25 5.82 -6.50
C ILE A 205 -7.77 4.90 -5.37
N GLY A 206 -7.85 5.36 -4.12
CA GLY A 206 -7.46 4.60 -2.95
C GLY A 206 -8.32 3.36 -2.75
N LEU A 207 -9.64 3.48 -2.87
CA LEU A 207 -10.57 2.34 -2.81
C LEU A 207 -10.27 1.32 -3.92
N TRP A 208 -10.08 1.79 -5.15
CA TRP A 208 -9.76 0.91 -6.27
C TRP A 208 -8.41 0.22 -6.10
N GLY A 209 -7.38 0.95 -5.66
CA GLY A 209 -6.08 0.38 -5.30
C GLY A 209 -6.19 -0.66 -4.19
N LEU A 210 -7.05 -0.45 -3.20
CA LEU A 210 -7.28 -1.41 -2.11
C LEU A 210 -7.94 -2.70 -2.62
N LEU A 211 -8.91 -2.60 -3.52
CA LEU A 211 -9.52 -3.76 -4.17
C LEU A 211 -8.50 -4.54 -4.99
N LEU A 212 -7.67 -3.84 -5.78
CA LEU A 212 -6.60 -4.48 -6.56
C LEU A 212 -5.54 -5.13 -5.66
N LEU A 213 -5.15 -4.51 -4.55
CA LEU A 213 -4.19 -5.11 -3.61
C LEU A 213 -4.71 -6.40 -2.98
N GLN A 214 -6.02 -6.54 -2.77
CA GLN A 214 -6.62 -7.76 -2.20
C GLN A 214 -6.73 -8.90 -3.22
N SER A 215 -6.64 -8.62 -4.51
CA SER A 215 -6.65 -9.64 -5.57
C SER A 215 -5.40 -10.53 -5.53
N GLU A 216 -5.48 -11.73 -6.14
CA GLU A 216 -4.32 -12.63 -6.25
C GLU A 216 -3.18 -11.96 -7.02
N GLU A 217 -3.52 -11.18 -8.04
CA GLU A 217 -2.58 -10.40 -8.85
C GLU A 217 -1.86 -9.34 -8.00
N GLY A 218 -2.62 -8.59 -7.19
CA GLY A 218 -2.09 -7.59 -6.28
C GLY A 218 -1.15 -8.19 -5.24
N ARG A 219 -1.47 -9.35 -4.69
CA ARG A 219 -0.60 -10.06 -3.75
C ARG A 219 0.65 -10.63 -4.43
N GLY A 220 0.47 -11.21 -5.62
CA GLY A 220 1.56 -11.73 -6.45
C GLY A 220 2.57 -10.65 -6.83
N HIS A 221 2.12 -9.42 -7.06
CA HIS A 221 2.98 -8.27 -7.34
C HIS A 221 4.00 -7.99 -6.22
N PHE A 222 3.64 -8.26 -4.96
CA PHE A 222 4.53 -8.15 -3.79
C PHE A 222 5.19 -9.48 -3.39
N GLY A 223 5.05 -10.53 -4.20
CA GLY A 223 5.58 -11.86 -3.90
C GLY A 223 4.91 -12.54 -2.69
N LEU A 224 3.67 -12.17 -2.36
CA LEU A 224 2.90 -12.79 -1.30
C LEU A 224 2.14 -14.02 -1.82
N PRO A 225 1.96 -15.08 -1.01
CA PRO A 225 1.16 -16.23 -1.40
C PRO A 225 -0.32 -15.86 -1.57
N ALA A 226 -1.00 -16.53 -2.50
CA ALA A 226 -2.46 -16.52 -2.61
C ALA A 226 -3.11 -16.92 -1.28
N LEU A 227 -4.24 -16.28 -0.95
CA LEU A 227 -5.00 -16.49 0.29
C LEU A 227 -5.67 -17.87 0.34
#